data_AF-A0A1J5T466-F1
#
_entry.id   AF-A0A1J5T466-F1
#
_cell.length_a   1.000
_cell.length_b   1.000
_cell.length_c   1.000
_cell.angle_alpha   90.00
_cell.angle_beta   90.00
_cell.angle_gamma   90.00
#
_symmetry.space_group_name_H-M   'P 1'
#
loop_
_entity.id
_entity.type
_entity.pdbx_description
1 polymer ?
#
loop_
_entity_poly.entity_id
_entity_poly.type
_entity_poly.pdbx_seq_one_letter_code
_entity_poly.pdbx_strand_id
1 'polypeptide(L)'
;MPMPGVTPPKPSPLSTVIYIYEATNIKDVVRNGTSAFYLSVNKKLISTVQSDSTGHFIIELPAGDYSLFTKVNNLFYANNFDVNNNIALIKVEEGKIASAVIKVDAGAVY
;
A
#
# COMPACT_ATOMS: atom_id res chain seq x y z
N MET A 1 15.74 3.31 25.31
CA MET A 1 15.17 2.22 26.13
C MET A 1 13.68 2.15 25.81
N PRO A 2 13.09 0.99 25.49
CA PRO A 2 11.64 0.88 25.33
C PRO A 2 10.97 0.91 26.71
N MET A 3 9.88 1.65 26.83
CA MET A 3 9.09 1.79 28.06
C MET A 3 8.31 0.48 28.30
N PRO A 4 8.49 -0.22 29.43
CA PRO A 4 7.73 -1.44 29.71
C PRO A 4 6.26 -1.08 29.94
N GLY A 5 5.34 -1.62 29.12
CA GLY A 5 3.90 -1.56 29.38
C GLY A 5 3.02 -0.91 28.32
N VAL A 6 3.58 -0.39 27.22
CA VAL A 6 2.75 0.05 26.08
C VAL A 6 2.46 -1.17 25.21
N THR A 7 1.27 -1.75 25.36
CA THR A 7 0.75 -2.71 24.37
C THR A 7 0.71 -2.00 23.01
N PRO A 8 1.33 -2.56 21.96
CA PRO A 8 1.26 -1.96 20.64
C PRO A 8 -0.22 -1.80 20.24
N PRO A 9 -0.62 -0.65 19.67
CA PRO A 9 -1.99 -0.43 19.26
C PRO A 9 -2.42 -1.57 18.33
N LYS A 10 -3.54 -2.21 18.65
CA LYS A 10 -4.08 -3.30 17.85
C LYS A 10 -4.33 -2.77 16.43
N PRO A 11 -3.87 -3.45 15.37
CA PRO A 11 -4.12 -3.01 14.00
C PRO A 11 -5.63 -2.88 13.82
N SER A 12 -6.09 -1.65 13.58
CA SER A 12 -7.50 -1.37 13.36
C SER A 12 -7.83 -1.65 11.90
N PRO A 13 -8.95 -2.33 11.61
CA PRO A 13 -9.38 -2.53 10.23
C PRO A 13 -9.59 -1.16 9.57
N LEU A 14 -8.96 -0.97 8.41
CA LEU A 14 -9.02 0.28 7.68
C LEU A 14 -9.84 0.08 6.40
N SER A 15 -11.01 0.72 6.34
CA SER A 15 -11.81 0.85 5.12
C SER A 15 -11.25 2.00 4.29
N THR A 16 -10.51 1.69 3.23
CA THR A 16 -9.85 2.65 2.36
C THR A 16 -9.91 2.19 0.90
N VAL A 17 -9.79 3.14 -0.03
CA VAL A 17 -9.60 2.81 -1.44
C VAL A 17 -8.13 2.46 -1.66
N ILE A 18 -7.93 1.31 -2.29
CA ILE A 18 -6.65 0.75 -2.70
C ILE A 18 -6.55 0.95 -4.21
N TYR A 19 -5.49 1.62 -4.63
CA TYR A 19 -5.16 1.94 -6.00
C TYR A 19 -4.08 0.98 -6.48
N ILE A 20 -4.40 0.24 -7.53
CA ILE A 20 -3.52 -0.76 -8.12
C ILE A 20 -2.92 -0.16 -9.37
N TYR A 21 -1.63 0.14 -9.31
CA TYR A 21 -0.84 0.64 -10.44
C TYR A 21 0.00 -0.50 -11.03
N GLU A 22 0.52 -0.30 -12.23
CA GLU A 22 1.62 -1.13 -12.73
C GLU A 22 2.82 -1.11 -11.78
N ALA A 23 3.71 -2.11 -11.90
CA ALA A 23 4.97 -2.15 -11.15
C ALA A 23 5.64 -0.76 -11.11
N THR A 24 5.65 -0.17 -9.92
CA THR A 24 6.04 1.22 -9.67
C THR A 24 7.29 1.24 -8.81
N ASN A 25 8.31 1.95 -9.27
CA ASN A 25 9.53 2.18 -8.51
C ASN A 25 9.47 3.54 -7.79
N ILE A 26 10.31 3.72 -6.77
CA ILE A 26 10.47 5.02 -6.09
C ILE A 26 10.84 6.17 -7.03
N LYS A 27 11.42 5.86 -8.20
CA LYS A 27 11.74 6.84 -9.25
C LYS A 27 10.53 7.29 -10.06
N ASP A 28 9.45 6.51 -10.08
CA ASP A 28 8.24 6.77 -10.86
C ASP A 28 7.18 7.58 -10.08
N VAL A 29 7.48 7.95 -8.84
CA VAL A 29 6.53 8.66 -7.95
C VAL A 29 7.11 9.99 -7.49
N VAL A 30 6.22 10.95 -7.21
CA VAL A 30 6.60 12.21 -6.59
C VAL A 30 6.40 12.08 -5.09
N ARG A 31 7.50 11.94 -4.34
CA ARG A 31 7.46 11.81 -2.88
C ARG A 31 7.11 13.14 -2.22
N ASN A 32 6.30 13.09 -1.18
CA ASN A 32 6.09 14.23 -0.29
C ASN A 32 7.19 14.22 0.80
N GLY A 33 8.35 14.80 0.48
CA GLY A 33 9.52 14.82 1.35
C GLY A 33 10.15 13.44 1.55
N THR A 34 10.53 13.12 2.78
CA THR A 34 11.15 11.83 3.16
C THR A 34 10.17 10.77 3.62
N SER A 35 8.87 11.09 3.61
CA SER A 35 7.82 10.22 4.12
C SER A 35 7.43 9.09 3.14
N ALA A 36 6.55 8.19 3.59
CA ALA A 36 5.88 7.16 2.80
C ALA A 36 4.64 7.70 2.05
N PHE A 37 4.49 9.03 1.97
CA PHE A 37 3.45 9.69 1.20
C PHE A 37 3.97 10.16 -0.15
N TYR A 38 3.10 10.08 -1.17
CA TYR A 38 3.36 10.50 -2.53
C TYR A 38 2.27 11.46 -3.00
N LEU A 39 2.71 12.53 -3.67
CA LEU A 39 1.83 13.51 -4.29
C LEU A 39 1.16 12.92 -5.54
N SER A 40 1.92 12.14 -6.32
CA SER A 40 1.45 11.54 -7.56
C SER A 40 2.26 10.30 -7.95
N VAL A 41 1.61 9.40 -8.68
CA VAL A 41 2.20 8.17 -9.23
C VAL A 41 2.20 8.30 -10.75
N ASN A 42 3.38 8.33 -11.39
CA ASN A 42 3.53 8.49 -12.84
C ASN A 42 3.50 7.14 -13.56
N LYS A 43 2.60 6.26 -13.12
CA LYS A 43 2.34 4.95 -13.72
C LYS A 43 0.87 4.82 -14.05
N LYS A 44 0.56 3.87 -14.92
CA LYS A 44 -0.83 3.60 -15.30
C LYS A 44 -1.58 3.00 -14.12
N LEU A 45 -2.72 3.60 -13.80
CA LEU A 45 -3.68 3.02 -12.87
C LEU A 45 -4.38 1.86 -13.60
N ILE A 46 -4.23 0.65 -13.05
CA ILE A 46 -4.82 -0.57 -13.62
C ILE A 46 -6.23 -0.76 -13.08
N SER A 47 -6.39 -0.62 -11.76
CA SER A 47 -7.69 -0.76 -11.12
C SER A 47 -7.71 -0.12 -9.73
N THR A 48 -8.90 -0.05 -9.14
CA THR A 48 -9.12 0.42 -7.77
C THR A 48 -10.09 -0.50 -7.07
N VAL A 49 -9.80 -0.86 -5.82
CA VAL A 49 -10.67 -1.67 -4.97
C VAL A 49 -10.84 -0.99 -3.63
N GLN A 50 -12.05 -1.00 -3.09
CA GLN A 50 -12.29 -0.51 -1.74
C GLN A 50 -12.14 -1.68 -0.76
N SER A 51 -11.40 -1.48 0.33
CA SER A 51 -11.39 -2.45 1.43
C SER A 51 -12.67 -2.34 2.26
N ASP A 52 -13.15 -3.49 2.72
CA ASP A 52 -14.33 -3.61 3.56
C ASP A 52 -14.12 -3.07 4.97
N SER A 53 -15.21 -3.00 5.76
CA SER A 53 -15.20 -2.62 7.17
C SER A 53 -14.26 -3.47 8.05
N THR A 54 -13.85 -4.66 7.58
CA THR A 54 -12.88 -5.54 8.24
C THR A 54 -11.45 -5.36 7.73
N GLY A 55 -11.19 -4.44 6.79
CA GLY A 55 -9.88 -4.20 6.18
C GLY A 55 -9.47 -5.22 5.12
N HIS A 56 -10.39 -6.07 4.67
CA HIS A 56 -10.14 -7.05 3.61
C HIS A 56 -10.56 -6.49 2.25
N PHE A 57 -9.90 -6.94 1.18
CA PHE A 57 -10.25 -6.60 -0.19
C PHE A 57 -9.94 -7.78 -1.10
N ILE A 58 -10.72 -7.94 -2.17
CA ILE A 58 -10.53 -8.96 -3.18
C ILE A 58 -10.77 -8.31 -4.54
N ILE A 59 -9.89 -8.57 -5.50
CA ILE A 59 -10.03 -8.09 -6.87
C ILE A 59 -9.43 -9.11 -7.85
N GLU A 60 -10.07 -9.25 -9.00
CA GLU A 60 -9.56 -10.02 -10.12
C GLU A 60 -8.67 -9.13 -11.00
N LEU A 61 -7.42 -9.54 -11.18
CA LEU A 61 -6.43 -8.85 -12.00
C LEU A 61 -5.81 -9.86 -12.97
N PRO A 62 -5.42 -9.43 -14.19
CA PRO A 62 -4.65 -10.29 -15.07
C PRO A 62 -3.28 -10.63 -14.45
N ALA A 63 -2.64 -11.69 -14.95
CA ALA A 63 -1.32 -12.08 -14.48
C ALA A 63 -0.29 -10.98 -14.82
N GLY A 64 0.50 -10.56 -13.83
CA GLY A 64 1.42 -9.44 -13.96
C GLY A 64 1.92 -8.92 -12.60
N ASP A 65 2.80 -7.92 -12.66
CA ASP A 65 3.35 -7.25 -11.50
C ASP A 65 2.68 -5.90 -11.27
N TYR A 66 2.20 -5.69 -10.05
CA TYR A 66 1.43 -4.51 -9.66
C TYR A 66 1.98 -3.88 -8.40
N SER A 67 1.78 -2.57 -8.26
CA SER A 67 2.09 -1.83 -7.04
C SER A 67 0.80 -1.34 -6.38
N LEU A 68 0.70 -1.59 -5.08
CA LEU A 68 -0.49 -1.24 -4.29
C LEU A 68 -0.26 0.06 -3.52
N PHE A 69 -1.16 1.01 -3.70
CA PHE A 69 -1.17 2.27 -2.97
C PHE A 69 -2.50 2.45 -2.27
N THR A 70 -2.50 3.13 -1.12
CA THR A 70 -3.73 3.59 -0.47
C THR A 70 -3.79 5.11 -0.53
N LYS A 71 -4.97 5.70 -0.35
CA LYS A 71 -5.11 7.15 -0.34
C LYS A 71 -5.51 7.64 1.04
N VAL A 72 -4.66 8.46 1.65
CA VAL A 72 -4.82 9.02 3.00
C VAL A 72 -4.68 10.53 2.91
N ASN A 73 -5.68 11.28 3.38
CA ASN A 73 -5.69 12.76 3.32
C ASN A 73 -5.37 13.32 1.93
N ASN A 74 -5.95 12.70 0.89
CA ASN A 74 -5.75 13.05 -0.51
C ASN A 74 -4.34 12.79 -1.09
N LEU A 75 -3.44 12.17 -0.33
CA LEU A 75 -2.11 11.74 -0.75
C LEU A 75 -2.07 10.23 -0.93
N PHE A 76 -1.25 9.74 -1.87
CA PHE A 76 -0.98 8.31 -1.98
C PHE A 76 -0.05 7.89 -0.85
N TYR A 77 -0.27 6.72 -0.27
CA TYR A 77 0.51 6.16 0.81
C TYR A 77 0.87 4.71 0.51
N ALA A 78 2.15 4.41 0.64
CA ALA A 78 2.68 3.05 0.65
C ALA A 78 4.03 3.06 1.38
N ASN A 79 4.15 2.22 2.39
CA ASN A 79 5.35 2.09 3.24
C ASN A 79 6.11 0.78 3.01
N ASN A 80 5.63 -0.08 2.11
CA ASN A 80 6.29 -1.33 1.78
C ASN A 80 7.20 -1.13 0.57
N PHE A 81 8.45 -1.57 0.69
CA PHE A 81 9.43 -1.49 -0.39
C PHE A 81 10.25 -2.76 -0.48
N ASP A 82 10.52 -3.20 -1.70
CA ASP A 82 11.44 -4.31 -1.97
C ASP A 82 12.91 -3.84 -2.04
N VAL A 83 13.87 -4.76 -2.04
CA VAL A 83 15.32 -4.50 -2.18
C VAL A 83 15.66 -3.68 -3.45
N ASN A 84 14.82 -3.73 -4.47
CA ASN A 84 14.97 -2.96 -5.71
C ASN A 84 14.33 -1.56 -5.68
N ASN A 85 13.85 -1.11 -4.51
CA ASN A 85 13.07 0.13 -4.34
C ASN A 85 11.72 0.13 -5.10
N ASN A 86 11.18 -1.04 -5.40
CA ASN A 86 9.80 -1.17 -5.90
C ASN A 86 8.84 -0.96 -4.74
N ILE A 87 7.77 -0.20 -4.98
CA ILE A 87 6.81 0.17 -3.95
C ILE A 87 5.69 -0.86 -3.93
N ALA A 88 5.49 -1.50 -2.77
CA ALA A 88 4.40 -2.43 -2.49
C ALA A 88 4.10 -3.39 -3.66
N LEU A 89 5.17 -3.99 -4.21
CA LEU A 89 5.09 -4.85 -5.38
C LEU A 89 4.40 -6.16 -5.03
N ILE A 90 3.44 -6.56 -5.85
CA ILE A 90 2.78 -7.87 -5.80
C ILE A 90 2.77 -8.48 -7.19
N LYS A 91 3.07 -9.78 -7.22
CA LYS A 91 2.99 -10.59 -8.43
C LYS A 91 1.70 -11.38 -8.42
N VAL A 92 0.87 -11.17 -9.43
CA VAL A 92 -0.35 -11.96 -9.68
C VAL A 92 -0.02 -13.00 -10.73
N GLU A 93 -0.26 -14.27 -10.39
CA GLU A 93 -0.09 -15.39 -11.31
C GLU A 93 -1.46 -15.93 -11.73
N GLU A 94 -1.57 -16.38 -12.98
CA GLU A 94 -2.82 -16.90 -13.52
C GLU A 94 -3.32 -18.09 -12.67
N GLY A 95 -4.60 -18.03 -12.27
CA GLY A 95 -5.23 -19.07 -11.45
C GLY A 95 -4.76 -19.14 -9.99
N LYS A 96 -3.97 -18.16 -9.50
CA LYS A 96 -3.53 -18.10 -8.10
C LYS A 96 -3.97 -16.82 -7.40
N ILE A 97 -4.30 -16.96 -6.11
CA ILE A 97 -4.58 -15.83 -5.23
C ILE A 97 -3.27 -15.30 -4.68
N ALA A 98 -2.93 -14.04 -5.00
CA ALA A 98 -1.83 -13.33 -4.40
C ALA A 98 -2.29 -12.64 -3.10
N SER A 99 -1.58 -12.86 -2.00
CA SER A 99 -1.87 -12.21 -0.72
C SER A 99 -1.01 -10.97 -0.53
N ALA A 100 -1.64 -9.80 -0.38
CA ALA A 100 -0.97 -8.55 -0.03
C ALA A 100 -1.45 -8.06 1.33
N VAL A 101 -0.52 -7.57 2.14
CA VAL A 101 -0.83 -6.87 3.39
C VAL A 101 -0.35 -5.44 3.25
N ILE A 102 -1.30 -4.50 3.32
CA ILE A 102 -1.02 -3.07 3.34
C ILE A 102 -1.15 -2.59 4.78
N LYS A 103 -0.08 -2.03 5.34
CA LYS A 103 -0.08 -1.44 6.68
C LYS A 103 0.00 0.06 6.55
N VAL A 104 -0.95 0.78 7.14
CA VAL A 104 -0.97 2.24 7.10
C VAL A 104 -0.56 2.77 8.48
N ASP A 105 0.72 3.13 8.63
CA ASP A 105 1.28 3.66 9.88
C ASP A 105 1.26 5.21 9.90
N ALA A 106 0.44 5.83 9.05
CA ALA A 106 0.30 7.29 8.88
C ALA A 106 -0.06 8.07 10.17
N GLY A 107 -0.50 7.38 11.22
CA GLY A 107 -0.88 7.95 12.52
C GLY A 107 -0.15 7.34 13.71
N ALA A 108 1.00 6.68 13.51
CA ALA A 108 1.80 6.19 14.63
C ALA A 108 2.36 7.39 15.41
N VAL A 109 1.64 7.79 16.46
CA VAL A 109 2.15 8.67 17.51
C VAL A 109 3.02 7.80 18.43
N TYR A 110 4.30 8.14 18.54
CA TYR A 110 5.23 7.50 19.49
C TYR A 110 4.95 7.98 20.91
#